data_AF-A0A9Q1MDP5-F1
#
_entry.id   AF-A0A9Q1MDP5-F1
#
_cell.length_a   1.000
_cell.length_b   1.000
_cell.length_c   1.000
_cell.angle_alpha   90.00
_cell.angle_beta   90.00
_cell.angle_gamma   90.00
#
_symmetry.space_group_name_H-M   'P 1'
#
loop_
_entity.id
_entity.type
_entity.pdbx_description
1 polymer ?
#
loop_
_entity_poly.entity_id
_entity_poly.type
_entity_poly.pdbx_seq_one_letter_code
_entity_poly.pdbx_strand_id
1 'polypeptide(L)'
;MSSLSDSSMSFFDEHARYCRCGKLYEFSSSSTNKTIERYQKNDKSLDRLNRKIPDQQITEHLKEEVATMTRKIELLEDSKRKLLGQGLESSTFDELQLVEEQLDRSLSNIRERKSQLFREQIAHLKEECFSSQEKMLMKENACLRKRCEVLPLTLTTIPHEKEDHERQIMEVETELFIGLPERKSSY
;
A
#
# COMPACT_ATOMS: atom_id res chain seq x y z
N MET A 1 -12.18 -50.36 -47.39
CA MET A 1 -11.97 -50.64 -45.95
C MET A 1 -12.23 -49.34 -45.23
N SER A 2 -13.48 -48.99 -44.93
CA SER A 2 -14.33 -49.56 -43.90
C SER A 2 -13.81 -49.26 -42.49
N SER A 3 -14.63 -48.47 -41.78
CA SER A 3 -14.88 -48.45 -40.33
C SER A 3 -13.74 -48.05 -39.38
N LEU A 4 -13.90 -46.91 -38.69
CA LEU A 4 -14.42 -46.89 -37.31
C LEU A 4 -14.54 -45.44 -36.78
N SER A 5 -15.42 -45.29 -35.79
CA SER A 5 -15.80 -44.09 -35.04
C SER A 5 -16.66 -43.07 -35.82
N ASP A 6 -17.81 -42.62 -35.34
CA ASP A 6 -18.47 -42.88 -34.08
C ASP A 6 -19.96 -42.64 -34.29
N SER A 7 -20.76 -43.58 -33.82
CA SER A 7 -22.20 -43.42 -33.70
C SER A 7 -22.52 -43.25 -32.23
N SER A 8 -23.52 -42.41 -31.97
CA SER A 8 -24.21 -42.08 -30.73
C SER A 8 -23.57 -40.97 -29.88
N MET A 9 -24.03 -39.72 -29.96
CA MET A 9 -25.37 -39.15 -29.69
C MET A 9 -25.58 -38.83 -28.22
N SER A 10 -26.13 -37.63 -28.00
CA SER A 10 -26.43 -36.96 -26.74
C SER A 10 -25.17 -36.44 -26.05
N PHE A 11 -25.04 -35.17 -25.72
CA PHE A 11 -26.03 -34.25 -25.20
C PHE A 11 -25.31 -32.89 -25.12
N PHE A 12 -25.99 -31.78 -25.36
CA PHE A 12 -25.45 -30.40 -25.41
C PHE A 12 -24.68 -29.98 -26.67
N ASP A 13 -25.42 -29.68 -27.74
CA ASP A 13 -25.06 -28.52 -28.58
C ASP A 13 -26.30 -27.68 -28.89
N GLU A 14 -26.92 -27.20 -27.82
CA GLU A 14 -28.04 -26.25 -27.86
C GLU A 14 -27.55 -24.87 -27.42
N HIS A 15 -26.54 -24.30 -28.10
CA HIS A 15 -26.25 -22.87 -27.91
C HIS A 15 -25.45 -22.16 -29.01
N ALA A 16 -25.52 -22.59 -30.28
CA ALA A 16 -24.72 -21.97 -31.33
C ALA A 16 -25.43 -21.70 -32.68
N ARG A 17 -26.74 -21.42 -32.69
CA ARG A 17 -27.39 -20.86 -33.90
C ARG A 17 -28.42 -19.77 -33.61
N TYR A 18 -27.94 -18.59 -33.28
CA TYR A 18 -28.67 -17.38 -33.65
C TYR A 18 -27.72 -16.21 -33.85
N CYS A 19 -27.36 -15.94 -35.12
CA CYS A 19 -27.10 -14.60 -35.61
C CYS A 19 -26.84 -14.63 -37.12
N ARG A 20 -27.79 -14.16 -37.95
CA ARG A 20 -27.51 -13.45 -39.20
C ARG A 20 -28.78 -12.95 -39.92
N CYS A 21 -28.94 -11.63 -39.93
CA CYS A 21 -29.55 -10.80 -40.98
C CYS A 21 -30.56 -11.47 -41.94
N GLY A 22 -31.81 -11.63 -41.52
CA GLY A 22 -32.89 -11.99 -42.41
C GLY A 22 -34.21 -11.38 -41.95
N LYS A 23 -34.66 -10.34 -42.65
CA LYS A 23 -36.01 -9.72 -42.58
C LYS A 23 -36.34 -8.79 -41.42
N LEU A 24 -35.49 -7.80 -41.12
CA LEU A 24 -35.89 -6.67 -40.27
C LEU A 24 -36.81 -5.64 -41.00
N TYR A 25 -36.88 -5.70 -42.34
CA TYR A 25 -37.66 -4.74 -43.16
C TYR A 25 -39.18 -4.99 -43.08
N GLU A 26 -39.63 -6.23 -42.92
CA GLU A 26 -41.06 -6.60 -42.94
C GLU A 26 -41.84 -6.09 -41.71
N PHE A 27 -41.16 -5.71 -40.63
CA PHE A 27 -41.76 -5.22 -39.39
C PHE A 27 -41.73 -3.68 -39.24
N SER A 28 -41.32 -2.98 -40.29
CA SER A 28 -41.02 -1.54 -40.26
C SER A 28 -41.93 -0.74 -41.19
N SER A 29 -43.26 -0.91 -41.13
CA SER A 29 -44.14 -0.34 -42.17
C SER A 29 -44.91 0.94 -41.81
N SER A 30 -44.88 1.44 -40.56
CA SER A 30 -45.59 2.71 -40.27
C SER A 30 -45.01 3.58 -39.15
N SER A 31 -44.37 2.98 -38.15
CA SER A 31 -43.82 3.70 -37.00
C SER A 31 -42.40 4.23 -37.24
N THR A 32 -41.64 3.67 -38.18
CA THR A 32 -40.26 4.08 -38.48
C THR A 32 -40.21 5.39 -39.23
N ASN A 33 -41.02 5.58 -40.27
CA ASN A 33 -41.14 6.89 -40.92
C ASN A 33 -41.62 7.97 -39.95
N LYS A 34 -42.60 7.67 -39.08
CA LYS A 34 -43.04 8.59 -38.02
C LYS A 34 -41.95 8.87 -36.98
N THR A 35 -41.10 7.89 -36.69
CA THR A 35 -39.99 8.04 -35.75
C THR A 35 -38.87 8.86 -36.38
N ILE A 36 -38.51 8.60 -37.63
CA ILE A 36 -37.57 9.40 -38.43
C ILE A 36 -38.07 10.83 -38.56
N GLU A 37 -39.34 11.05 -38.88
CA GLU A 37 -39.92 12.40 -39.01
C GLU A 37 -39.96 13.13 -37.66
N ARG A 38 -40.24 12.43 -36.55
CA ARG A 38 -40.12 13.01 -35.20
C ARG A 38 -38.68 13.42 -34.89
N TYR A 39 -37.70 12.59 -35.21
CA TYR A 39 -36.29 12.95 -35.03
C TYR A 39 -35.88 14.12 -35.92
N GLN A 40 -36.29 14.15 -37.20
CA GLN A 40 -36.02 15.27 -38.12
C GLN A 40 -36.72 16.58 -37.69
N LYS A 41 -37.94 16.49 -37.14
CA LYS A 41 -38.65 17.65 -36.59
C LYS A 41 -38.00 18.16 -35.30
N ASN A 42 -37.52 17.25 -34.45
CA ASN A 42 -36.76 17.59 -33.25
C ASN A 42 -35.41 18.21 -33.61
N ASP A 43 -34.70 17.68 -34.60
CA ASP A 43 -33.43 18.22 -35.10
C ASP A 43 -33.63 19.64 -35.68
N LYS A 44 -34.64 19.84 -36.53
CA LYS A 44 -35.03 21.18 -37.01
C LYS A 44 -35.52 22.12 -35.89
N SER A 45 -36.01 21.59 -34.78
CA SER A 45 -36.40 22.38 -33.60
C SER A 45 -35.20 22.72 -32.73
N LEU A 46 -34.22 21.82 -32.63
CA LEU A 46 -32.92 22.01 -32.00
C LEU A 46 -32.09 23.02 -32.80
N ASP A 47 -32.07 22.95 -34.13
CA ASP A 47 -31.51 23.96 -35.03
C ASP A 47 -32.17 25.33 -34.88
N ARG A 48 -33.49 25.38 -34.61
CA ARG A 48 -34.19 26.64 -34.32
C ARG A 48 -33.89 27.17 -32.92
N LEU A 49 -33.61 26.31 -31.97
CA LEU A 49 -33.20 26.67 -30.61
C LEU A 49 -31.73 27.11 -30.59
N ASN A 50 -30.86 26.41 -31.30
CA ASN A 50 -29.46 26.76 -31.54
C ASN A 50 -29.37 28.04 -32.36
N ARG A 51 -30.18 28.29 -33.39
CA ARG A 51 -30.20 29.60 -34.09
C ARG A 51 -30.52 30.80 -33.19
N LYS A 52 -31.02 30.61 -31.96
CA LYS A 52 -31.22 31.71 -31.00
C LYS A 52 -29.96 32.06 -30.21
N ILE A 53 -28.99 31.16 -30.13
CA ILE A 53 -27.64 31.43 -29.60
C ILE A 53 -26.74 31.42 -30.83
N PRO A 54 -26.19 32.54 -31.31
CA PRO A 54 -25.38 32.52 -32.53
C PRO A 54 -24.33 31.41 -32.39
N ASP A 55 -24.22 30.46 -33.32
CA ASP A 55 -23.17 29.43 -33.30
C ASP A 55 -21.77 30.06 -33.15
N GLN A 56 -21.64 31.32 -33.61
CA GLN A 56 -20.52 32.22 -33.35
C GLN A 56 -20.27 32.47 -31.85
N GLN A 57 -21.28 32.76 -31.05
CA GLN A 57 -21.16 33.04 -29.62
C GLN A 57 -20.70 31.80 -28.82
N ILE A 58 -21.20 30.60 -29.17
CA ILE A 58 -20.73 29.34 -28.58
C ILE A 58 -19.28 29.07 -28.99
N THR A 59 -18.95 29.28 -30.27
CA THR A 59 -17.59 29.09 -30.79
C THR A 59 -16.60 30.08 -30.17
N GLU A 60 -17.01 31.34 -29.97
CA GLU A 60 -16.21 32.39 -29.31
C GLU A 60 -15.98 32.06 -27.84
N HIS A 61 -17.03 31.63 -27.12
CA HIS A 61 -16.90 31.17 -25.74
C HIS A 61 -15.92 30.00 -25.61
N LEU A 62 -16.03 28.98 -26.47
CA LEU A 62 -15.11 27.84 -26.46
C LEU A 62 -13.68 28.27 -26.79
N LYS A 63 -13.48 29.23 -27.70
CA LYS A 63 -12.15 29.78 -27.99
C LYS A 63 -11.57 30.51 -26.78
N GLU A 64 -12.38 31.30 -26.08
CA GLU A 64 -11.96 32.00 -24.86
C GLU A 64 -11.62 31.01 -23.73
N GLU A 65 -12.41 29.95 -23.58
CA GLU A 65 -12.16 28.88 -22.61
C GLU A 65 -10.85 28.15 -22.92
N VAL A 66 -10.61 27.80 -24.19
CA VAL A 66 -9.34 27.21 -24.64
C VAL A 66 -8.18 28.17 -24.36
N ALA A 67 -8.30 29.44 -24.72
CA ALA A 67 -7.24 30.43 -24.46
C ALA A 67 -6.94 30.58 -22.95
N THR A 68 -7.97 30.52 -22.12
CA THR A 68 -7.84 30.57 -20.67
C THR A 68 -7.15 29.32 -20.12
N MET A 69 -7.52 28.14 -20.60
CA MET A 69 -6.88 26.89 -20.25
C MET A 69 -5.41 26.87 -20.66
N THR A 70 -5.09 27.29 -21.88
CA THR A 70 -3.71 27.38 -22.38
C THR A 70 -2.86 28.29 -21.51
N ARG A 71 -3.35 29.50 -21.18
CA ARG A 71 -2.64 30.42 -20.29
C ARG A 71 -2.39 29.81 -18.91
N LYS A 72 -3.36 29.06 -18.37
CA LYS A 72 -3.20 28.38 -17.09
C LYS A 72 -2.14 27.29 -17.13
N ILE A 73 -2.06 26.54 -18.23
CA ILE A 73 -1.02 25.53 -18.46
C ILE A 73 0.35 26.20 -18.50
N GLU A 74 0.51 27.27 -19.30
CA GLU A 74 1.77 28.02 -19.40
C GLU A 74 2.25 28.51 -18.03
N LEU A 75 1.35 29.11 -17.23
CA LEU A 75 1.69 29.55 -15.88
C LEU A 75 2.13 28.40 -14.96
N LEU A 76 1.48 27.24 -15.05
CA LEU A 76 1.85 26.05 -14.26
C LEU A 76 3.20 25.47 -14.71
N GLU A 77 3.46 25.42 -16.02
CA GLU A 77 4.72 24.96 -16.58
C GLU A 77 5.88 25.89 -16.20
N ASP A 78 5.65 27.20 -16.24
CA ASP A 78 6.60 28.21 -15.80
C ASP A 78 6.91 28.08 -14.31
N SER A 79 5.88 27.95 -13.47
CA SER A 79 6.06 27.69 -12.03
C SER A 79 6.87 26.42 -11.78
N LYS A 80 6.57 25.33 -12.50
CA LYS A 80 7.34 24.08 -12.43
C LYS A 80 8.79 24.30 -12.84
N ARG A 81 9.07 25.01 -13.94
CA ARG A 81 10.44 25.29 -14.40
C ARG A 81 11.22 26.09 -13.34
N LYS A 82 10.61 27.12 -12.76
CA LYS A 82 11.21 27.92 -11.69
C LYS A 82 11.53 27.07 -10.46
N LEU A 83 10.60 26.21 -10.03
CA LEU A 83 10.83 25.25 -8.93
C LEU A 83 11.95 24.24 -9.22
N LEU A 84 12.21 23.95 -10.49
CA LEU A 84 13.32 23.11 -10.95
C LEU A 84 14.63 23.91 -11.15
N GLY A 85 14.65 25.20 -10.82
CA GLY A 85 15.81 26.07 -10.95
C GLY A 85 16.09 26.54 -12.38
N GLN A 86 15.12 26.45 -13.29
CA GLN A 86 15.28 26.80 -14.70
C GLN A 86 14.68 28.18 -15.01
N GLY A 87 15.34 28.96 -15.88
CA GLY A 87 14.81 30.25 -16.36
C GLY A 87 14.76 31.34 -15.28
N LEU A 88 15.60 31.24 -14.25
CA LEU A 88 15.64 32.19 -13.13
C LEU A 88 16.32 33.52 -13.47
N GLU A 89 17.06 33.60 -14.58
CA GLU A 89 17.78 34.80 -15.02
C GLU A 89 16.85 36.00 -15.25
N SER A 90 15.60 35.73 -15.64
CA SER A 90 14.56 36.74 -15.86
C SER A 90 13.64 36.97 -14.66
N SER A 91 13.86 36.27 -13.54
CA SER A 91 13.03 36.41 -12.34
C SER A 91 13.47 37.60 -11.49
N THR A 92 12.49 38.25 -10.87
CA THR A 92 12.76 39.31 -9.89
C THR A 92 13.21 38.71 -8.56
N PHE A 93 13.78 39.54 -7.70
CA PHE A 93 14.19 39.12 -6.36
C PHE A 93 13.01 38.56 -5.53
N ASP A 94 11.86 39.23 -5.56
CA ASP A 94 10.66 38.79 -4.81
C ASP A 94 10.14 37.43 -5.32
N GLU A 95 10.19 37.19 -6.63
CA GLU A 95 9.82 35.89 -7.20
C GLU A 95 10.78 34.78 -6.76
N LEU A 96 12.09 35.07 -6.73
CA LEU A 96 13.11 34.13 -6.28
C LEU A 96 12.91 33.77 -4.81
N GLN A 97 12.66 34.77 -3.95
CA GLN A 97 12.37 34.56 -2.54
C GLN A 97 11.14 33.68 -2.35
N LEU A 98 10.07 33.89 -3.11
CA LEU A 98 8.87 33.06 -3.05
C LEU A 98 9.15 31.59 -3.41
N VAL A 99 9.96 31.38 -4.45
CA VAL A 99 10.37 30.03 -4.89
C VAL A 99 11.22 29.35 -3.82
N GLU A 100 12.18 30.06 -3.23
CA GLU A 100 13.03 29.56 -2.14
C GLU A 100 12.18 29.15 -0.93
N GLU A 101 11.32 30.04 -0.44
CA GLU A 101 10.44 29.74 0.69
C GLU A 101 9.51 28.55 0.42
N GLN A 102 9.00 28.42 -0.80
CA GLN A 102 8.17 27.28 -1.18
C GLN A 102 8.97 25.97 -1.16
N LEU A 103 10.20 25.98 -1.69
CA LEU A 103 11.08 24.82 -1.66
C LEU A 103 11.43 24.43 -0.23
N ASP A 104 11.83 25.38 0.61
CA ASP A 104 12.20 25.13 2.00
C ASP A 104 11.06 24.53 2.82
N ARG A 105 9.85 25.09 2.69
CA ARG A 105 8.64 24.53 3.33
C ARG A 105 8.38 23.10 2.87
N SER A 106 8.43 22.85 1.56
CA SER A 106 8.17 21.52 1.00
C SER A 106 9.21 20.48 1.42
N LEU A 107 10.49 20.86 1.42
CA LEU A 107 11.59 20.00 1.85
C LEU A 107 11.53 19.69 3.34
N SER A 108 11.17 20.67 4.15
CA SER A 108 10.96 20.49 5.60
C SER A 108 9.86 19.46 5.85
N ASN A 109 8.71 19.60 5.19
CA ASN A 109 7.59 18.64 5.29
C ASN A 109 7.99 17.23 4.84
N ILE A 110 8.71 17.11 3.72
CA ILE A 110 9.20 15.82 3.20
C ILE A 110 10.15 15.16 4.22
N ARG A 111 11.08 15.93 4.76
CA ARG A 111 12.06 15.44 5.74
C ARG A 111 11.37 14.99 7.01
N GLU A 112 10.44 15.78 7.53
CA GLU A 112 9.66 15.44 8.72
C GLU A 112 8.87 14.13 8.52
N ARG A 113 8.14 14.03 7.40
CA ARG A 113 7.38 12.82 7.04
C ARG A 113 8.28 11.59 6.95
N LYS A 114 9.42 11.70 6.27
CA LYS A 114 10.40 10.60 6.17
C LYS A 114 10.94 10.19 7.53
N SER A 115 11.33 11.16 8.36
CA SER A 115 11.83 10.90 9.71
C SER A 115 10.77 10.25 10.58
N GLN A 116 9.51 10.66 10.47
CA GLN A 116 8.40 10.02 11.18
C GLN A 116 8.24 8.55 10.77
N LEU A 117 8.17 8.26 9.47
CA LEU A 117 8.03 6.90 8.96
C LEU A 117 9.18 5.99 9.39
N PHE A 118 10.42 6.50 9.37
CA PHE A 118 11.57 5.72 9.86
C PHE A 118 11.51 5.46 11.36
N ARG A 119 11.05 6.43 12.18
CA ARG A 119 10.85 6.21 13.61
C ARG A 119 9.81 5.12 13.86
N GLU A 120 8.69 5.16 13.14
CA GLU A 120 7.63 4.16 13.22
C GLU A 120 8.15 2.75 12.86
N GLN A 121 8.90 2.63 11.75
CA GLN A 121 9.50 1.37 11.33
C GLN A 121 10.52 0.83 12.35
N ILE A 122 11.38 1.70 12.89
CA ILE A 122 12.35 1.31 13.92
C ILE A 122 11.63 0.84 15.18
N ALA A 123 10.57 1.53 15.60
CA ALA A 123 9.80 1.17 16.78
C ALA A 123 9.15 -0.21 16.60
N HIS A 124 8.51 -0.44 15.45
CA HIS A 124 7.90 -1.73 15.11
C HIS A 124 8.91 -2.88 15.14
N LEU A 125 10.04 -2.74 14.44
CA LEU A 125 11.07 -3.77 14.40
C LEU A 125 11.68 -4.05 15.79
N LYS A 126 11.84 -3.01 16.63
CA LYS A 126 12.29 -3.18 18.00
C LYS A 126 11.27 -3.98 18.82
N GLU A 127 9.99 -3.65 18.73
CA GLU A 127 8.92 -4.37 19.42
C GLU A 127 8.87 -5.85 19.01
N GLU A 128 8.94 -6.15 17.72
CA GLU A 128 9.00 -7.52 17.22
C GLU A 128 10.21 -8.30 17.75
N CYS A 129 11.38 -7.65 17.76
CA CYS A 129 12.62 -8.23 18.29
C CYS A 129 12.48 -8.56 19.78
N PHE A 130 12.01 -7.61 20.60
CA PHE A 130 11.80 -7.83 22.02
C PHE A 130 10.78 -8.94 22.30
N SER A 131 9.66 -8.97 21.58
CA SER A 131 8.65 -10.04 21.72
C SER A 131 9.20 -11.42 21.33
N SER A 132 10.00 -11.49 20.27
CA SER A 132 10.63 -12.74 19.84
C SER A 132 11.66 -13.23 20.86
N GLN A 133 12.49 -12.31 21.38
CA GLN A 133 13.46 -12.62 22.42
C GLN A 133 12.78 -13.12 23.71
N GLU A 134 11.70 -12.47 24.14
CA GLU A 134 10.92 -12.90 25.31
C GLU A 134 10.36 -14.31 25.12
N LYS A 135 9.78 -14.60 23.94
CA LYS A 135 9.27 -15.94 23.61
C LYS A 135 10.37 -17.01 23.63
N MET A 136 11.56 -16.69 23.13
CA MET A 136 12.71 -17.60 23.16
C MET A 136 13.14 -17.91 24.60
N LEU A 137 13.30 -16.86 25.42
CA LEU A 137 13.68 -17.01 26.83
C LEU A 137 12.63 -17.77 27.64
N MET A 138 11.34 -17.56 27.37
CA MET A 138 10.24 -18.30 28.01
C MET A 138 10.32 -19.80 27.68
N LYS A 139 10.56 -20.16 26.42
CA LYS A 139 10.73 -21.56 26.01
C LYS A 139 11.94 -22.22 26.66
N GLU A 140 13.09 -21.52 26.66
CA GLU A 140 14.31 -22.02 27.30
C GLU A 140 14.11 -22.25 28.79
N ASN A 141 13.54 -21.27 29.51
CA ASN A 141 13.22 -21.40 30.92
C ASN A 141 12.27 -22.57 31.20
N ALA A 142 11.25 -22.78 30.35
CA ALA A 142 10.35 -23.93 30.48
C ALA A 142 11.09 -25.27 30.29
N CYS A 143 12.02 -25.35 29.33
CA CYS A 143 12.86 -26.54 29.14
C CYS A 143 13.80 -26.78 30.34
N LEU A 144 14.41 -25.73 30.88
CA LEU A 144 15.28 -25.82 32.05
C LEU A 144 14.51 -26.28 33.29
N ARG A 145 13.31 -25.73 33.53
CA ARG A 145 12.44 -26.15 34.64
C ARG A 145 12.12 -27.64 34.58
N LYS A 146 11.73 -28.15 33.40
CA LYS A 146 11.50 -29.60 33.20
C LYS A 146 12.73 -30.43 33.50
N ARG A 147 13.92 -29.97 33.09
CA ARG A 147 15.18 -30.69 33.40
C ARG A 147 15.50 -30.66 34.88
N CYS A 148 15.27 -29.54 35.57
CA CYS A 148 15.47 -29.41 37.01
C CYS A 148 14.46 -30.24 37.82
N GLU A 149 13.21 -30.38 37.35
CA GLU A 149 12.19 -31.26 37.94
C GLU A 149 12.56 -32.75 37.84
N VAL A 150 13.38 -33.13 36.84
CA VAL A 150 13.95 -34.49 36.70
C VAL A 150 15.21 -34.68 37.58
N LEU A 151 15.74 -33.60 38.15
CA LEU A 151 16.94 -33.55 38.98
C LEU A 151 16.74 -33.65 40.51
N PRO A 152 15.70 -34.35 41.03
CA PRO A 152 15.73 -34.83 42.41
C PRO A 152 15.48 -36.35 42.51
N LEU A 153 16.34 -37.19 41.93
CA LEU A 153 16.34 -38.64 42.24
C LEU A 153 17.73 -39.32 42.29
N THR A 154 18.84 -38.57 42.47
CA THR A 154 20.19 -39.19 42.60
C THR A 154 21.04 -38.72 43.79
N LEU A 155 20.53 -37.87 44.68
CA LEU A 155 21.29 -37.42 45.89
C LEU A 155 20.67 -37.82 47.24
N THR A 156 19.78 -38.80 47.26
CA THR A 156 19.30 -39.46 48.49
C THR A 156 19.48 -40.97 48.24
N THR A 157 20.25 -41.75 48.98
CA THR A 157 20.42 -41.79 50.44
C THR A 157 21.64 -42.69 50.65
N ILE A 158 22.71 -42.21 51.26
CA ILE A 158 23.74 -43.12 51.79
C ILE A 158 23.20 -43.55 53.16
N PRO A 159 22.99 -44.85 53.44
CA PRO A 159 22.70 -45.31 54.79
C PRO A 159 23.84 -44.87 55.70
N HIS A 160 23.53 -44.03 56.68
CA HIS A 160 24.42 -43.76 57.80
C HIS A 160 24.50 -45.05 58.64
N GLU A 161 25.35 -45.98 58.23
CA GLU A 161 25.90 -46.96 59.14
C GLU A 161 26.90 -46.24 60.05
N LYS A 162 26.71 -46.42 61.36
CA LYS A 162 27.54 -45.86 62.40
C LYS A 162 28.90 -46.56 62.37
N GLU A 163 29.90 -45.92 61.79
CA GLU A 163 31.30 -46.28 62.05
C GLU A 163 32.10 -45.02 62.38
N ASP A 164 32.68 -45.04 63.58
CA ASP A 164 33.50 -44.02 64.21
C ASP A 164 34.80 -43.79 63.43
N HIS A 165 34.82 -42.86 62.48
CA HIS A 165 36.07 -42.28 61.98
C HIS A 165 35.97 -40.76 61.97
N GLU A 166 36.79 -40.11 62.81
CA GLU A 166 37.01 -38.66 62.85
C GLU A 166 37.38 -38.15 61.46
N ARG A 167 36.38 -37.61 60.75
CA ARG A 167 36.62 -36.90 59.49
C ARG A 167 37.13 -35.52 59.83
N GLN A 168 38.41 -35.27 59.57
CA GLN A 168 38.97 -33.94 59.55
C GLN A 168 38.26 -33.13 58.45
N ILE A 169 37.30 -32.29 58.85
CA ILE A 169 36.62 -31.37 57.96
C ILE A 169 37.62 -30.26 57.64
N MET A 170 38.25 -30.33 56.47
CA MET A 170 38.95 -29.17 55.93
C MET A 170 37.90 -28.21 55.39
N GLU A 171 37.66 -27.13 56.13
CA GLU A 171 36.88 -25.99 55.68
C GLU A 171 37.67 -25.30 54.56
N VAL A 172 37.17 -25.41 53.33
CA VAL A 172 37.75 -24.70 52.18
C VAL A 172 36.94 -23.43 51.99
N GLU A 173 37.54 -22.30 52.34
CA GLU A 173 36.95 -20.98 52.10
C GLU A 173 36.82 -20.79 50.58
N THR A 174 35.59 -20.72 50.10
CA THR A 174 35.31 -20.38 48.70
C THR A 174 34.88 -18.92 48.66
N GLU A 175 35.59 -18.09 47.91
CA GLU A 175 35.24 -16.68 47.69
C GLU A 175 34.02 -16.54 46.75
N LEU A 176 32.94 -17.26 47.05
CA LEU A 176 31.71 -17.21 46.29
C LEU A 176 30.82 -16.09 46.83
N PHE A 177 30.88 -14.93 46.18
CA PHE A 177 29.97 -13.82 46.48
C PHE A 177 28.67 -13.95 45.68
N ILE A 178 27.58 -14.29 46.36
CA ILE A 178 26.22 -14.26 45.79
C ILE A 178 25.60 -12.91 46.13
N GLY A 179 25.85 -11.90 45.29
CA GLY A 179 25.31 -10.55 45.47
C GLY A 179 25.38 -9.72 44.19
N LEU A 180 24.66 -8.58 44.18
CA LEU A 180 24.65 -7.67 43.03
C LEU A 180 26.07 -7.12 42.76
N PRO A 181 26.59 -7.15 41.53
CA PRO A 181 27.95 -6.68 41.25
C PRO A 181 28.09 -5.18 41.53
N GLU A 182 29.16 -4.78 42.23
CA GLU A 182 29.45 -3.38 42.47
C GLU A 182 29.75 -2.64 41.16
N ARG A 183 29.03 -1.54 40.91
CA ARG A 183 29.37 -0.60 39.83
C ARG A 183 30.61 0.18 40.21
N LYS A 184 31.76 -0.15 39.62
CA LYS A 184 32.93 0.72 39.66
C LYS A 184 32.61 2.01 38.89
N SER A 185 32.40 3.10 39.62
CA SER A 185 32.39 4.45 39.07
C SER A 185 33.82 4.80 38.67
N SER A 186 34.14 4.70 37.39
CA SER A 186 35.39 5.23 36.85
C SER A 186 35.30 6.76 36.84
N TYR A 187 36.18 7.41 37.61
CA TYR A 187 36.50 8.84 37.45
C TYR A 187 37.43 9.05 36.25
#